data_AF-A0A7X6J5H3-F1
#
_entry.id   AF-A0A7X6J5H3-F1
#
_cell.length_a   1.000
_cell.length_b   1.000
_cell.length_c   1.000
_cell.angle_alpha   90.00
_cell.angle_beta   90.00
_cell.angle_gamma   90.00
#
_symmetry.space_group_name_H-M   'P 1'
#
loop_
_entity.id
_entity.type
_entity.pdbx_description
1 polymer ?
#
loop_
_entity_poly.entity_id
_entity_poly.type
_entity_poly.pdbx_seq_one_letter_code
_entity_poly.pdbx_strand_id
1 'polypeptide(L)' 'MEITRNGSSPSGKCPASWFTGTVRVDLLFAANEARRGSAGTVTFEPGARTA' A
#
# COMPACT_ATOMS: atom_id res chain seq x y z
N MET A 1 2.70 7.10 -21.87
CA MET A 1 1.54 6.75 -21.02
C MET A 1 1.82 5.40 -20.39
N GLU A 2 1.66 5.29 -19.07
CA GLU A 2 1.89 4.06 -18.31
C GLU A 2 0.57 3.63 -17.66
N ILE A 3 0.20 2.35 -17.77
CA ILE A 3 -1.03 1.80 -17.22
C ILE A 3 -0.69 0.55 -16.41
N THR A 4 -0.84 0.64 -15.10
CA THR A 4 -0.76 -0.51 -14.21
C THR A 4 -2.11 -1.19 -14.15
N ARG A 5 -2.19 -2.47 -14.57
CA ARG A 5 -3.45 -3.21 -14.58
C ARG A 5 -3.78 -3.72 -13.18
N ASN A 6 -5.07 -3.85 -12.89
CA ASN A 6 -5.51 -4.45 -11.64
C ASN A 6 -4.94 -5.87 -11.49
N GLY A 7 -4.41 -6.19 -10.32
CA GLY A 7 -3.79 -7.49 -10.01
C GLY A 7 -2.37 -7.70 -10.54
N SER A 8 -1.77 -6.75 -11.27
CA SER A 8 -0.38 -6.90 -11.73
C SER A 8 0.67 -6.60 -10.64
N SER A 9 0.27 -5.93 -9.56
CA SER A 9 1.12 -5.65 -8.40
C SER A 9 0.66 -6.50 -7.22
N PRO A 10 1.54 -7.31 -6.60
CA PRO A 10 1.14 -8.16 -5.48
C PRO A 10 0.86 -7.32 -4.22
N SER A 11 -0.14 -7.74 -3.45
CA SER A 11 -0.38 -7.19 -2.12
C SER A 11 0.75 -7.58 -1.17
N GLY A 12 1.18 -6.64 -0.32
CA GLY A 12 2.20 -6.85 0.70
C GLY A 12 1.64 -6.79 2.13
N LYS A 13 2.30 -7.48 3.06
CA LYS A 13 2.17 -7.18 4.49
C LYS A 13 3.12 -6.04 4.83
N CYS A 14 2.68 -5.09 5.65
CA CYS A 14 3.55 -4.00 6.08
C CYS A 14 4.40 -4.38 7.30
N PRO A 15 5.53 -3.68 7.52
CA PRO A 15 6.35 -3.87 8.71
C PRO A 15 5.54 -3.70 9.99
N ALA A 16 5.77 -4.60 10.96
CA ALA A 16 5.13 -4.52 12.28
C ALA A 16 5.52 -3.25 13.06
N SER A 17 6.58 -2.54 12.64
CA SER A 17 6.96 -1.25 13.22
C SER A 17 6.00 -0.10 12.87
N TRP A 18 5.18 -0.23 11.82
CA TRP A 18 4.28 0.83 11.36
C TRP A 18 2.81 0.55 11.68
N PHE A 19 2.49 -0.70 12.00
CA PHE A 19 1.11 -1.13 12.19
C PHE A 19 0.99 -2.12 13.35
N THR A 20 -0.10 -1.98 14.09
CA THR A 20 -0.54 -2.98 15.07
C THR A 20 -1.66 -3.82 14.45
N GLY A 21 -1.57 -5.15 14.55
CA GLY A 21 -2.55 -6.10 14.00
C GLY A 21 -2.27 -6.50 12.55
N THR A 22 -3.23 -7.19 11.92
CA THR A 22 -3.10 -7.64 10.52
C THR A 22 -3.49 -6.51 9.57
N VAL A 23 -2.52 -6.06 8.77
CA VAL A 23 -2.70 -5.01 7.76
C VAL A 23 -2.15 -5.49 6.42
N ARG A 24 -2.93 -5.27 5.36
CA ARG A 24 -2.58 -5.55 3.97
C ARG A 24 -2.49 -4.25 3.19
N VAL A 25 -1.47 -4.13 2.35
CA VAL A 25 -1.25 -2.95 1.51
C VAL A 25 -1.16 -3.33 0.03
N ASP A 26 -1.92 -2.62 -0.78
CA ASP A 26 -1.86 -2.65 -2.24
C ASP A 26 -1.26 -1.34 -2.74
N LEU A 27 -0.08 -1.40 -3.34
CA LEU A 27 0.52 -0.20 -3.94
C LEU A 27 -0.23 0.19 -5.21
N LEU A 28 -0.64 1.46 -5.30
CA LEU A 28 -1.27 2.01 -6.49
C LEU A 28 -0.21 2.66 -7.40
N PHE A 29 0.68 3.46 -6.80
CA PHE A 29 1.76 4.13 -7.52
C PHE A 29 2.87 4.64 -6.57
N ALA A 30 4.14 4.65 -7.01
CA ALA A 30 5.30 5.15 -6.23
C ALA A 30 5.90 6.42 -6.82
N ALA A 31 6.26 7.45 -6.04
CA ALA A 31 6.73 8.75 -6.58
C ALA A 31 7.76 8.62 -7.72
N ASN A 32 7.73 9.55 -8.68
CA ASN A 32 8.66 9.61 -9.81
C ASN A 32 9.03 11.06 -10.16
N GLU A 33 9.82 11.26 -11.21
CA GLU A 33 10.31 12.60 -11.60
C GLU A 33 9.18 13.61 -11.90
N ALA A 34 8.04 13.14 -12.38
CA ALA A 34 6.87 13.98 -12.68
C ALA A 34 5.89 14.10 -11.51
N ARG A 35 5.89 13.15 -10.56
CA ARG A 35 4.95 13.12 -9.43
C ARG A 35 5.65 12.88 -8.09
N ARG A 36 5.52 13.84 -7.19
CA ARG A 36 6.11 13.77 -5.84
C ARG A 36 5.38 12.83 -4.88
N GLY A 37 4.13 12.45 -5.20
CA GLY A 37 3.29 11.61 -4.35
C GLY A 37 3.40 10.12 -4.66
N SER A 38 3.18 9.32 -3.62
CA SER A 38 2.90 7.88 -3.69
C SER A 38 1.51 7.59 -3.12
N ALA A 39 0.88 6.49 -3.53
CA ALA A 39 -0.39 6.05 -2.98
C ALA A 39 -0.48 4.52 -2.90
N GLY A 40 -1.23 4.06 -1.92
CA GLY A 40 -1.59 2.67 -1.74
C GLY A 40 -2.95 2.55 -1.05
N THR A 41 -3.65 1.46 -1.30
CA THR A 41 -4.85 1.07 -0.55
C THR A 41 -4.40 0.27 0.66
N VAL A 42 -4.86 0.66 1.85
CA VAL A 42 -4.54 -0.03 3.11
C VAL A 42 -5.82 -0.67 3.64
N THR A 43 -5.78 -1.98 3.87
CA THR A 43 -6.87 -2.74 4.48
C THR A 43 -6.48 -3.17 5.88
N PHE A 44 -7.30 -2.78 6.85
CA PHE A 44 -7.15 -3.13 8.25
C PHE A 44 -8.14 -4.25 8.60
N GLU A 45 -7.63 -5.35 9.13
CA GLU A 45 -8.50 -6.32 9.80
C GLU A 45 -9.08 -5.71 11.09
N PRO A 46 -10.18 -6.26 11.66
CA PRO A 46 -10.76 -5.75 12.89
C PRO A 46 -9.74 -5.58 14.02
N GLY A 47 -9.67 -4.37 14.59
CA GLY A 47 -8.74 -4.02 15.67
C GLY A 47 -7.33 -3.61 15.22
N ALA A 48 -6.99 -3.75 13.93
CA ALA A 48 -5.75 -3.27 13.37
C ALA A 48 -5.76 -1.75 13.18
N ARG A 49 -4.60 -1.10 13.34
CA ARG A 49 -4.41 0.36 13.15
C ARG A 49 -2.95 0.68 12.85
N THR A 50 -2.69 1.92 12.45
CA THR A 50 -1.33 2.49 12.49
C THR A 50 -0.79 2.41 13.92
N ALA A 51 0.50 2.10 14.05
CA ALA A 51 1.18 2.03 15.35
C ALA A 51 1.21 3.39 16.07
#